data_AF-A0A3S0T997-F1
#
_entry.id   AF-A0A3S0T997-F1
#
_cell.length_a   1.000
_cell.length_b   1.000
_cell.length_c   1.000
_cell.angle_alpha   90.00
_cell.angle_beta   90.00
_cell.angle_gamma   90.00
#
_symmetry.space_group_name_H-M   'P 1'
#
loop_
_entity.id
_entity.type
_entity.pdbx_description
1 polymer ?
#
loop_
_entity_poly.entity_id
_entity_poly.type
_entity_poly.pdbx_seq_one_letter_code
_entity_poly.pdbx_strand_id
1 'polypeptide(L)'
;MSQTPSSSNSKPQLLHLVFGGELESLEGHEFRDLEGLDIVGIFPDYQSAYAAWKNAAQRSVDNAMMRYFIVHLHRLLEPNGAKPIQPATSAT
;
A
#
# COMPACT_ATOMS: atom_id res chain seq x y z
N MET A 1 19.57 32.22 -23.23
CA MET A 1 19.00 30.87 -23.31
C MET A 1 19.54 30.05 -22.14
N SER A 2 18.76 29.89 -21.07
CA SER A 2 19.11 28.97 -19.97
C SER A 2 17.81 28.39 -19.43
N GLN A 3 17.40 27.25 -19.98
CA GLN A 3 16.27 26.47 -19.47
C GLN A 3 16.67 25.85 -18.11
N THR A 4 15.83 26.09 -17.12
CA THR A 4 15.79 25.46 -15.80
C THR A 4 15.58 23.94 -15.89
N PRO A 5 16.22 23.14 -15.01
CA PRO A 5 16.02 21.70 -14.99
C PRO A 5 14.71 21.31 -14.28
N SER A 6 13.99 20.40 -14.94
CA SER A 6 13.27 19.28 -14.34
C SER A 6 11.97 19.57 -13.58
N SER A 7 10.85 19.50 -14.31
CA SER A 7 9.53 19.18 -13.77
C SER A 7 9.58 17.86 -12.99
N SER A 8 9.42 17.92 -11.67
CA SER A 8 9.22 16.72 -10.84
C SER A 8 7.88 16.10 -11.22
N ASN A 9 7.93 15.00 -11.98
CA ASN A 9 6.78 14.15 -12.24
C ASN A 9 6.46 13.39 -10.94
N SER A 10 5.86 14.09 -9.98
CA SER A 10 5.44 13.58 -8.68
C SER A 10 4.26 12.64 -8.89
N LYS A 11 4.53 11.45 -9.42
CA LYS A 11 3.58 10.35 -9.37
C LYS A 11 3.29 10.12 -7.88
N PRO A 12 2.01 10.08 -7.47
CA PRO A 12 1.68 9.86 -6.08
C PRO A 12 2.36 8.58 -5.59
N GLN A 13 3.08 8.68 -4.47
CA GLN A 13 3.77 7.54 -3.88
C GLN A 13 2.73 6.65 -3.21
N LEU A 14 2.14 5.75 -4.02
CA LEU A 14 1.15 4.80 -3.54
C LEU A 14 1.88 3.61 -2.93
N LEU A 15 2.18 3.68 -1.64
CA LEU A 15 2.78 2.56 -0.91
C LEU A 15 1.75 1.44 -0.71
N HIS A 16 2.18 0.20 -0.94
CA HIS A 16 1.39 -1.02 -0.78
C HIS A 16 2.09 -1.96 0.21
N LEU A 17 1.43 -2.32 1.30
CA LEU A 17 1.92 -3.30 2.28
C LEU A 17 1.27 -4.64 1.95
N VAL A 18 2.11 -5.68 1.88
CA VAL A 18 1.65 -7.05 1.76
C VAL A 18 1.97 -7.77 3.06
N PHE A 19 0.93 -8.34 3.67
CA PHE A 19 1.07 -9.14 4.89
C PHE A 19 0.03 -10.27 4.88
N GLY A 20 0.25 -11.27 5.71
CA GLY A 20 -0.67 -12.38 5.88
C GLY A 20 -0.52 -13.03 7.23
N GLY A 21 -1.39 -13.99 7.50
CA GLY A 21 -1.42 -14.69 8.77
C GLY A 21 -2.52 -15.73 8.78
N GLU A 22 -2.57 -16.48 9.87
CA GLU A 22 -3.60 -17.48 10.08
C GLU A 22 -4.89 -16.82 10.57
N LEU A 23 -5.99 -17.05 9.86
CA LEU A 23 -7.31 -16.55 10.23
C LEU A 23 -7.99 -17.46 11.25
N GLU A 24 -8.82 -16.87 12.11
CA GLU A 24 -9.65 -17.62 13.04
C GLU A 24 -10.72 -18.44 12.30
N SER A 25 -11.29 -17.87 11.24
CA SER A 25 -12.32 -18.46 10.39
C SER A 25 -12.06 -18.16 8.91
N LEU A 26 -12.51 -19.06 8.02
CA LEU A 26 -12.29 -18.93 6.57
C LEU A 26 -13.10 -17.77 5.94
N GLU A 27 -14.19 -17.39 6.59
CA GLU A 27 -15.11 -16.35 6.11
C GLU A 27 -14.78 -14.97 6.72
N GLY A 28 -14.01 -14.95 7.81
CA GLY A 28 -13.63 -13.75 8.53
C GLY A 28 -12.36 -13.08 8.02
N HIS A 29 -12.03 -11.97 8.68
CA HIS A 29 -10.77 -11.23 8.48
C HIS A 29 -9.98 -11.10 9.79
N GLU A 30 -10.39 -11.85 10.82
CA GLU A 30 -9.76 -11.85 12.13
C GLU A 30 -8.62 -12.87 12.13
N PHE A 31 -7.44 -12.41 12.52
CA PHE A 31 -6.26 -13.26 12.66
C PHE A 31 -6.34 -13.99 14.00
N ARG A 32 -6.12 -15.30 13.95
CA ARG A 32 -6.02 -16.15 15.15
C ARG A 32 -4.81 -15.76 16.00
N ASP A 33 -3.70 -15.44 15.34
CA ASP A 33 -2.45 -15.05 15.99
C ASP A 33 -1.92 -13.75 15.39
N LEU A 34 -1.80 -12.73 16.23
CA LEU A 34 -1.31 -11.41 15.85
C LEU A 34 0.22 -11.31 15.95
N GLU A 35 0.86 -12.19 16.74
CA GLU A 35 2.32 -12.20 16.88
C GLU A 35 2.98 -12.92 15.71
N GLY A 36 2.35 -13.96 15.16
CA GLY A 36 2.79 -14.74 14.00
C GLY A 36 2.37 -14.19 12.64
N LEU A 37 2.08 -12.88 12.53
CA LEU A 37 1.81 -12.24 11.24
C LEU A 37 3.04 -12.30 10.32
N ASP A 38 2.86 -12.80 9.10
CA ASP A 38 3.90 -12.81 8.07
C ASP A 38 3.88 -11.50 7.28
N ILE A 39 4.91 -10.68 7.47
CA ILE A 39 5.08 -9.41 6.73
C ILE A 39 5.97 -9.68 5.53
N VAL A 40 5.35 -9.74 4.35
CA VAL A 40 6.07 -9.99 3.08
C VAL A 40 6.90 -8.76 2.67
N GLY A 41 6.36 -7.56 2.86
CA GLY A 41 7.09 -6.31 2.60
C GLY A 41 6.23 -5.15 2.12
N ILE A 42 6.89 -4.02 1.85
CA ILE A 42 6.30 -2.78 1.37
C ILE A 42 6.79 -2.51 -0.05
N PHE A 43 5.87 -2.19 -0.96
CA PHE A 43 6.14 -2.03 -2.38
C PHE A 43 5.68 -0.65 -2.90
N PRO A 44 6.39 -0.07 -3.88
CA PRO A 44 6.09 1.25 -4.43
C PRO A 44 4.94 1.26 -5.45
N ASP A 45 4.47 0.09 -5.89
CA ASP A 45 3.42 -0.06 -6.89
C ASP A 45 2.59 -1.33 -6.67
N TYR A 46 1.35 -1.33 -7.18
CA TYR A 46 0.41 -2.44 -7.02
C TYR A 46 0.88 -3.72 -7.72
N GLN A 47 1.56 -3.62 -8.86
CA GLN A 47 1.98 -4.79 -9.63
C GLN A 47 3.05 -5.59 -8.87
N SER A 48 4.03 -4.90 -8.30
CA SER A 48 5.06 -5.47 -7.44
C SER A 48 4.45 -6.08 -6.17
N ALA A 49 3.50 -5.38 -5.53
CA ALA A 49 2.78 -5.91 -4.37
C ALA A 49 1.97 -7.17 -4.72
N TYR A 50 1.28 -7.16 -5.85
CA TYR A 50 0.49 -8.31 -6.33
C TYR A 50 1.37 -9.52 -6.63
N ALA A 51 2.54 -9.32 -7.25
CA ALA A 51 3.49 -10.39 -7.49
C ALA A 51 4.00 -11.02 -6.16
N ALA A 52 4.32 -10.19 -5.17
CA ALA A 52 4.74 -10.63 -3.86
C ALA A 52 3.63 -11.39 -3.11
N TRP A 53 2.41 -10.84 -3.10
CA TRP A 53 1.21 -11.48 -2.54
C TRP A 53 0.94 -12.84 -3.19
N LYS A 54 0.96 -12.91 -4.53
CA LYS A 54 0.72 -14.15 -5.26
C LYS A 54 1.75 -15.21 -4.88
N ASN A 55 3.02 -14.85 -4.80
CA ASN A 55 4.06 -15.78 -4.41
C ASN A 55 3.86 -16.27 -2.96
N ALA A 56 3.56 -15.38 -2.03
CA ALA A 56 3.33 -15.72 -0.63
C ALA A 56 2.09 -16.61 -0.44
N ALA A 57 0.97 -16.28 -1.09
CA ALA A 57 -0.26 -17.06 -1.06
C ALA A 57 -0.09 -18.45 -1.71
N GLN A 58 0.71 -18.56 -2.77
CA GLN A 58 1.02 -19.85 -3.39
C GLN A 58 1.85 -20.75 -2.49
N ARG A 59 2.76 -20.20 -1.67
CA ARG A 59 3.55 -20.97 -0.69
C ARG A 59 2.68 -21.53 0.45
N SER A 60 1.54 -20.92 0.73
CA SER A 60 0.66 -21.31 1.83
C SER A 60 -0.57 -22.11 1.38
N VAL A 61 -0.54 -22.72 0.18
CA VAL A 61 -1.69 -23.46 -0.36
C VAL A 61 -2.12 -24.64 0.52
N ASP A 62 -1.19 -25.22 1.26
CA ASP A 62 -1.43 -26.34 2.19
C ASP A 62 -2.10 -25.90 3.50
N ASN A 63 -2.03 -24.62 3.87
CA ASN A 63 -2.72 -24.08 5.05
C ASN A 63 -3.93 -23.25 4.61
N ALA A 64 -5.12 -23.86 4.68
CA ALA A 64 -6.38 -23.22 4.29
C ALA A 64 -6.71 -21.96 5.10
N MET A 65 -6.18 -21.83 6.32
CA MET A 65 -6.42 -20.67 7.18
C MET A 65 -5.40 -19.55 6.94
N MET A 66 -4.32 -19.80 6.21
CA MET A 66 -3.32 -18.79 5.90
C MET A 66 -3.82 -17.90 4.76
N ARG A 67 -4.00 -16.61 5.05
CA ARG A 67 -4.49 -15.63 4.07
C ARG A 67 -3.56 -14.42 4.02
N TYR A 68 -3.29 -13.96 2.80
CA TYR A 68 -2.51 -12.75 2.56
C TYR A 68 -3.39 -11.63 1.98
N PHE A 69 -3.08 -10.41 2.35
CA PHE A 69 -3.78 -9.19 1.99
C PHE A 69 -2.81 -8.15 1.43
N ILE A 70 -3.32 -7.29 0.56
CA ILE A 70 -2.60 -6.11 0.04
C ILE A 70 -3.34 -4.87 0.54
N VAL A 71 -2.65 -4.02 1.30
CA VAL A 71 -3.22 -2.79 1.86
C VAL A 71 -2.54 -1.56 1.25
N HIS A 72 -3.37 -0.59 0.87
CA HIS A 72 -2.98 0.69 0.31
C HIS A 72 -2.71 1.70 1.44
N LEU A 73 -1.46 1.89 1.88
CA LEU A 73 -1.16 2.81 3.00
C LEU A 73 -1.43 4.27 2.65
N HIS A 74 -1.34 4.64 1.38
CA HIS A 74 -1.53 6.02 0.92
C HIS A 74 -2.91 6.60 1.22
N ARG A 75 -3.93 5.75 1.44
CA ARG A 75 -5.29 6.20 1.81
C ARG A 75 -5.43 6.52 3.30
N LEU A 76 -4.47 6.09 4.12
CA LEU A 76 -4.49 6.21 5.58
C LEU A 76 -3.66 7.41 6.08
N LEU A 77 -2.60 7.80 5.36
CA LEU A 77 -1.71 8.92 5.76
C LEU A 77 -2.21 10.31 5.33
N GLU A 78 -3.09 10.43 4.34
CA GLU A 78 -3.69 11.71 3.95
C GLU A 78 -5.22 11.71 4.11
N PRO A 79 -5.75 11.83 5.34
CA PRO A 79 -7.17 12.12 5.55
C PRO A 79 -7.56 13.55 5.14
N ASN A 80 -6.59 14.43 4.87
CA ASN A 80 -6.82 15.78 4.35
C ASN A 80 -6.06 15.96 3.05
N GLY A 81 -6.80 15.99 1.93
CA GLY A 81 -6.35 16.65 0.72
C GLY A 81 -6.18 18.15 1.01
N ALA A 82 -5.06 18.52 1.62
CA ALA A 82 -4.60 19.89 1.71
C ALA A 82 -4.20 20.32 0.29
N LYS A 83 -5.22 20.58 -0.53
CA LYS A 83 -5.10 21.36 -1.76
C LYS A 83 -4.34 22.63 -1.36
N PRO A 84 -3.15 22.90 -1.93
CA PRO A 84 -2.46 24.12 -1.61
C PRO A 84 -3.39 25.29 -1.96
N ILE A 85 -3.74 26.07 -0.94
CA ILE A 85 -4.39 27.36 -1.12
C ILE A 85 -3.41 28.20 -1.94
N GLN A 86 -3.69 28.33 -3.24
CA GLN A 86 -2.95 29.25 -4.09
C GLN A 86 -3.10 30.64 -3.46
N PRO A 87 -1.99 31.34 -3.11
CA PRO A 87 -2.11 32.74 -2.75
C PRO A 87 -2.65 33.44 -4.00
N ALA A 88 -3.81 34.09 -3.87
CA ALA A 88 -4.36 34.92 -4.91
C ALA A 88 -3.31 35.98 -5.26
N THR A 89 -2.63 35.79 -6.39
CA THR A 89 -1.91 36.86 -7.03
C THR A 89 -2.92 37.69 -7.83
N SER A 90 -2.80 39.00 -7.69
CA SER A 90 -3.31 40.05 -8.60
C SER A 90 -4.70 40.64 -8.30
N ALA A 91 -4.70 41.77 -7.59
CA ALA A 91 -5.51 42.99 -7.76
C ALA A 91 -5.20 43.87 -6.53
N THR A 92 -4.69 45.09 -6.58
CA THR A 92 -4.64 46.16 -7.58
C THR A 92 -3.45 47.06 -7.25
#